data_AF-A0A2G2I7W3-F1
#
_entry.id   AF-A0A2G2I7W3-F1
#
_cell.length_a   1.000
_cell.length_b   1.000
_cell.length_c   1.000
_cell.angle_alpha   90.00
_cell.angle_beta   90.00
_cell.angle_gamma   90.00
#
_symmetry.space_group_name_H-M   'P 1'
#
loop_
_entity.id
_entity.type
_entity.pdbx_description
1 polymer ?
#
loop_
_entity_poly.entity_id
_entity_poly.type
_entity_poly.pdbx_seq_one_letter_code
_entity_poly.pdbx_strand_id
1 'polypeptide(L)' 'MSPVGGVVIFLISWWVCLFVVLPIGVRGQFEDGEVTDGTEEGAPAHPMLAKKALWATIGAAICTAIAGIIVVPMLRYYGA' A
#
# COMPACT_ATOMS: atom_id res chain seq x y z
N MET A 1 20.20 9.70 -3.15
CA MET A 1 19.71 9.27 -1.83
C MET A 1 20.66 8.22 -1.25
N SER A 2 20.77 8.10 0.07
CA SER A 2 21.52 6.98 0.68
C SER A 2 20.72 5.67 0.55
N PRO A 3 21.37 4.49 0.49
CA PRO A 3 20.67 3.21 0.44
C PRO A 3 19.72 3.01 1.62
N VAL A 4 20.16 3.39 2.83
CA VAL A 4 19.34 3.31 4.05
C VAL A 4 18.11 4.24 3.94
N GLY A 5 18.30 5.48 3.51
CA GLY A 5 17.19 6.42 3.33
C GLY A 5 16.18 5.95 2.29
N GLY A 6 16.65 5.36 1.20
CA GLY A 6 15.78 4.78 0.17
C GLY A 6 14.91 3.64 0.72
N VAL A 7 15.49 2.74 1.53
CA VAL A 7 14.74 1.65 2.17
C VAL A 7 13.71 2.19 3.17
N VAL A 8 14.05 3.19 3.98
CA VAL A 8 13.12 3.79 4.93
C VAL A 8 11.93 4.43 4.21
N ILE A 9 12.20 5.24 3.17
CA ILE A 9 11.13 5.86 2.37
C ILE A 9 10.25 4.80 1.71
N PHE A 10 10.86 3.76 1.15
CA PHE A 10 10.11 2.64 0.55
C PHE A 10 9.22 1.96 1.57
N LEU A 11 9.74 1.61 2.75
CA LEU A 11 8.99 0.91 3.78
C LEU A 11 7.78 1.74 4.27
N ILE A 12 7.99 3.03 4.54
CA ILE A 12 6.90 3.94 4.97
C ILE A 12 5.88 4.09 3.84
N SER A 13 6.34 4.34 2.61
CA SER A 13 5.44 4.48 1.45
C SER A 13 4.64 3.20 1.21
N TRP A 14 5.27 2.03 1.39
CA TRP A 14 4.63 0.73 1.24
C TRP A 14 3.50 0.51 2.24
N TRP A 15 3.72 0.84 3.51
CA TRP A 15 2.65 0.77 4.52
C TRP A 15 1.50 1.72 4.19
N VAL A 16 1.79 2.96 3.78
CA VAL A 16 0.75 3.92 3.37
C VAL A 16 -0.04 3.40 2.17
N CYS A 17 0.64 2.93 1.12
CA CYS A 17 -0.02 2.37 -0.06
C CYS A 17 -0.85 1.12 0.28
N LEU A 18 -0.38 0.27 1.20
CA LEU A 18 -1.14 -0.88 1.68
C LEU A 18 -2.44 -0.44 2.32
N PHE A 19 -2.41 0.53 3.23
CA PHE A 19 -3.63 1.05 3.86
C PHE A 19 -4.59 1.71 2.86
N VAL A 20 -4.07 2.40 1.84
CA VAL A 20 -4.89 2.97 0.76
C VAL A 20 -5.57 1.88 -0.08
N VAL A 21 -4.88 0.77 -0.31
CA VAL A 21 -5.36 -0.34 -1.14
C VAL A 21 -6.31 -1.29 -0.40
N LEU A 22 -6.17 -1.42 0.92
CA LEU A 22 -6.98 -2.33 1.74
C LEU A 22 -8.51 -2.20 1.55
N PRO A 23 -9.13 -1.01 1.52
CA PRO A 23 -10.58 -0.88 1.38
C PRO A 23 -11.09 -1.18 -0.04
N ILE A 24 -10.20 -1.33 -1.02
CA ILE A 24 -10.60 -1.57 -2.41
C ILE A 24 -11.09 -3.01 -2.58
N GLY A 25 -12.32 -3.15 -3.07
CA GLY A 25 -12.91 -4.44 -3.41
C GLY A 25 -13.27 -5.31 -2.22
N VAL A 26 -13.53 -4.72 -1.05
CA VAL A 26 -14.10 -5.44 0.10
C VAL A 26 -15.58 -5.69 -0.16
N ARG A 27 -15.99 -6.96 -0.15
CA ARG A 27 -17.38 -7.42 -0.15
C ARG A 27 -17.58 -8.38 1.02
N GLY A 28 -18.58 -8.12 1.86
CA GLY A 28 -18.83 -8.90 3.06
C GLY A 28 -19.45 -10.26 2.75
N GLN A 29 -19.28 -11.24 3.63
CA GLN A 29 -19.90 -12.56 3.53
C GLN A 29 -21.44 -12.48 3.45
N PHE A 30 -22.05 -11.48 4.10
CA PHE A 30 -23.50 -11.29 4.07
C PHE A 30 -24.05 -10.98 2.66
N GLU A 31 -23.29 -10.28 1.82
CA GLU A 31 -23.70 -9.98 0.43
C GLU A 31 -23.62 -11.19 -0.51
N ASP A 32 -22.84 -12.21 -0.17
CA ASP A 32 -22.69 -13.43 -0.99
C ASP A 32 -23.64 -14.58 -0.55
N GLY A 33 -24.46 -14.37 0.49
CA GLY A 33 -25.52 -15.28 0.90
C GLY A 33 -25.09 -16.54 1.68
N GLU A 34 -23.78 -16.78 1.82
CA GLU A 34 -23.20 -17.83 2.66
C GLU A 34 -22.37 -17.22 3.80
N VAL A 35 -23.00 -17.01 4.95
CA VAL A 35 -22.28 -16.65 6.18
C VAL A 35 -21.78 -17.94 6.83
N THR A 36 -20.46 -18.14 6.87
CA THR A 36 -19.84 -19.23 7.62
C THR A 36 -20.01 -19.02 9.11
N ASP A 37 -20.62 -20.00 9.79
CA ASP A 37 -20.93 -19.96 11.22
C ASP A 37 -19.67 -19.68 12.06
N GLY A 38 -19.73 -18.64 12.91
CA GLY A 38 -18.59 -18.18 13.73
C GLY A 38 -17.66 -17.14 13.06
N THR A 39 -17.95 -16.67 11.85
CA THR A 39 -17.24 -15.55 11.19
C THR A 39 -18.04 -14.24 11.36
N GLU A 40 -17.36 -13.09 11.50
CA GLU A 40 -18.07 -11.80 11.49
C GLU A 40 -18.74 -11.55 10.13
N GLU A 41 -20.00 -11.12 10.14
CA GLU A 41 -20.81 -10.87 8.92
C GLU A 41 -20.15 -9.89 7.94
N GLY A 42 -19.34 -8.96 8.47
CA GLY A 42 -18.59 -7.96 7.69
C GLY A 42 -17.23 -8.43 7.18
N ALA A 43 -16.78 -9.64 7.50
CA ALA A 43 -15.51 -10.16 7.02
C ALA A 43 -15.53 -10.31 5.48
N PRO A 44 -14.45 -9.98 4.77
CA PRO A 44 -14.43 -10.10 3.32
C PRO A 44 -14.51 -11.58 2.89
N ALA A 45 -15.43 -11.90 1.97
CA ALA A 45 -15.55 -13.27 1.44
C ALA A 45 -14.27 -13.72 0.71
N HIS A 46 -13.66 -12.79 -0.04
CA HIS A 46 -12.39 -13.01 -0.72
C HIS A 46 -11.42 -11.85 -0.43
N PRO A 47 -10.48 -12.00 0.53
CA PRO A 47 -9.64 -10.90 0.98
C PRO A 47 -8.57 -10.44 -0.04
N MET A 48 -8.33 -11.21 -1.12
CA MET A 48 -7.41 -10.89 -2.24
C MET A 48 -6.04 -10.32 -1.81
N LEU A 49 -5.49 -10.77 -0.68
CA LEU A 49 -4.33 -10.14 -0.02
C LEU A 49 -3.09 -10.05 -0.91
N ALA A 50 -2.80 -11.08 -1.71
CA ALA A 50 -1.65 -11.09 -2.63
C ALA A 50 -1.76 -9.98 -3.69
N LYS A 51 -2.96 -9.74 -4.22
CA LYS A 51 -3.21 -8.67 -5.20
C LYS A 51 -3.04 -7.29 -4.57
N LYS A 52 -3.52 -7.14 -3.34
CA LYS A 52 -3.39 -5.90 -2.55
C LYS A 52 -1.92 -5.60 -2.22
N ALA A 53 -1.15 -6.61 -1.83
CA ALA A 53 0.29 -6.48 -1.59
C ALA A 53 1.05 -6.09 -2.87
N LEU A 54 0.68 -6.62 -4.03
CA LEU A 54 1.27 -6.24 -5.31
C LEU A 54 0.99 -4.77 -5.65
N TRP A 55 -0.27 -4.33 -5.53
CA TRP A 55 -0.65 -2.92 -5.74
C TRP A 55 0.06 -1.98 -4.78
N ALA A 56 0.17 -2.35 -3.50
CA ALA A 56 0.90 -1.58 -2.50
C ALA A 56 2.39 -1.46 -2.87
N THR A 57 3.01 -2.54 -3.35
CA THR A 57 4.41 -2.58 -3.77
C THR A 57 4.67 -1.69 -4.98
N ILE A 58 3.79 -1.72 -5.98
CA ILE A 58 3.89 -0.84 -7.16
C ILE A 58 3.75 0.63 -6.74
N GLY A 59 2.76 0.95 -5.91
CA GLY A 59 2.57 2.31 -5.39
C GLY A 59 3.80 2.81 -4.62
N ALA A 60 4.33 1.98 -3.71
CA ALA A 60 5.51 2.30 -2.92
C ALA A 60 6.76 2.54 -3.78
N ALA A 61 6.96 1.71 -4.81
CA ALA A 61 8.08 1.86 -5.74
C ALA A 61 8.00 3.19 -6.49
N ILE A 62 6.81 3.58 -6.96
CA ILE A 62 6.58 4.88 -7.62
C ILE A 62 6.87 6.04 -6.67
N CYS A 63 6.33 6.01 -5.44
CA CYS A 63 6.58 7.04 -4.44
C CYS A 63 8.08 7.19 -4.11
N THR A 64 8.78 6.07 -3.96
CA THR A 64 10.21 6.05 -3.68
C THR A 64 11.02 6.58 -4.87
N ALA A 65 10.64 6.23 -6.10
CA ALA A 65 11.27 6.73 -7.31
C ALA A 65 11.08 8.25 -7.45
N ILE A 66 9.88 8.77 -7.19
CA ILE A 66 9.59 10.21 -7.18
C ILE A 66 10.44 10.92 -6.11
N ALA A 67 10.49 10.38 -4.90
CA ALA A 67 11.31 10.96 -3.83
C ALA A 67 12.80 11.01 -4.24
N GLY A 68 13.29 9.94 -4.85
CA GLY A 68 14.67 9.79 -5.27
C GLY A 68 15.10 10.66 -6.46
N ILE A 69 14.26 10.74 -7.48
CA ILE A 69 14.58 11.35 -8.78
C ILE A 69 14.15 12.82 -8.83
N ILE A 70 13.10 13.19 -8.11
CA ILE A 70 12.53 14.55 -8.16
C ILE A 70 12.81 15.28 -6.85
N VAL A 71 12.34 14.76 -5.72
CA VAL A 71 12.37 15.50 -4.44
C VAL A 71 13.80 15.71 -3.95
N VAL A 72 14.64 14.68 -3.92
CA VAL A 72 16.02 14.80 -3.42
C VAL A 72 16.86 15.76 -4.29
N PRO A 73 16.85 15.68 -5.64
CA PRO A 73 17.55 16.67 -6.47
C PRO A 73 16.98 18.09 -6.33
N MET A 74 15.66 18.23 -6.23
CA MET A 74 15.00 19.52 -5.98
C MET A 74 15.47 20.13 -4.66
N LEU A 75 15.50 19.37 -3.56
CA LEU A 75 15.97 19.87 -2.26
C LEU A 75 17.43 20.34 -2.31
N ARG A 76 18.29 19.60 -3.00
CA ARG A 76 19.70 19.99 -3.21
C ARG A 76 19.84 21.27 -4.01
N TYR A 77 18.93 21.54 -4.95
CA TYR A 77 18.92 22.80 -5.70
C TYR A 77 18.63 24.01 -4.80
N TYR A 78 17.76 23.86 -3.81
CA TYR A 78 17.42 24.93 -2.84
C TYR A 78 18.42 25.06 -1.69
N GLY A 79 19.52 24.31 -1.70
CA GLY A 79 20.57 24.41 -0.67
C GLY A 79 20.23 23.75 0.66
N ALA A 80 19.25 22.84 0.68
CA ALA A 80 18.96 21.96 1.82
C ALA A 80 19.90 20.75 1.89
#